data_AF-A0A4X2L7N8-F1
#
_entry.id   AF-A0A4X2L7N8-F1
#
_cell.length_a   1.000
_cell.length_b   1.000
_cell.length_c   1.000
_cell.angle_alpha   90.00
_cell.angle_beta   90.00
_cell.angle_gamma   90.00
#
_symmetry.space_group_name_H-M   'P 1'
#
loop_
_entity.id
_entity.type
_entity.pdbx_description
1 polymer ?
#
loop_
_entity_poly.entity_id
_entity_poly.type
_entity_poly.pdbx_seq_one_letter_code
_entity_poly.pdbx_strand_id
1 'polypeptide(L)'
;MGPEKEANEESVILISDDETDAETTLGNSVVVIESSENSDVEEKKSEEIVDEESGLVVTFCKKGMVMPHARYDCMTHPFERTENETCIPVEQNSEICGQCYCYVCDKLASECRYWTTSSSCHCNAHNKSKFWKDQRNITLTGVLVIFNLEPTEIDTDLRHGGELLFKFLRELSIQYNNYLSGEIVLSFQDCVCPSKQKPGQCSVCSQLQNEVIYRSWQNLGPSESLKLAVPFLMSRITKNLQRMLVLSDFPKQLYEKFISFFQTIPLPPYCFTFTNCLNVPSWDHRTLTTVLKGQNITGEQKKNGKKEFLWEVLTVIKARTEKMENMGQWCVMCPLAF
;
A
#
# COMPACT_ATOMS: atom_id res chain seq x y z
N MET A 1 -2.93 -42.42 29.10
CA MET A 1 -2.93 -42.05 27.68
C MET A 1 -2.69 -40.55 27.61
N GLY A 2 -1.43 -40.16 27.47
CA GLY A 2 -1.05 -38.76 27.25
C GLY A 2 -1.07 -38.46 25.75
N PRO A 3 -1.21 -37.18 25.35
CA PRO A 3 -1.21 -36.82 23.94
C PRO A 3 0.23 -36.78 23.41
N GLU A 4 0.45 -37.49 22.33
CA GLU A 4 1.69 -37.49 21.56
C GLU A 4 1.91 -36.12 20.92
N LYS A 5 3.16 -35.62 21.03
CA LYS A 5 3.60 -34.37 20.42
C LYS A 5 3.92 -34.64 18.94
N GLU A 6 3.18 -34.02 18.04
CA GLU A 6 3.59 -33.86 16.64
C GLU A 6 4.80 -32.92 16.61
N ALA A 7 5.96 -33.45 16.23
CA ALA A 7 7.13 -32.65 15.88
C ALA A 7 7.00 -32.25 14.40
N ASN A 8 6.78 -30.96 14.18
CA ASN A 8 6.77 -30.35 12.85
C ASN A 8 8.22 -30.19 12.39
N GLU A 9 8.70 -31.06 11.49
CA GLU A 9 10.04 -30.93 10.89
C GLU A 9 10.01 -29.85 9.80
N GLU A 10 10.58 -28.70 10.16
CA GLU A 10 10.73 -27.51 9.33
C GLU A 10 11.93 -27.70 8.39
N SER A 11 11.69 -27.98 7.10
CA SER A 11 12.76 -28.08 6.10
C SER A 11 13.25 -26.68 5.72
N VAL A 12 14.35 -26.23 6.33
CA VAL A 12 15.03 -24.96 6.01
C VAL A 12 16.03 -25.19 4.88
N ILE A 13 15.80 -24.58 3.71
CA ILE A 13 16.77 -24.53 2.61
C ILE A 13 17.68 -23.32 2.84
N LEU A 14 18.94 -23.57 3.23
CA LEU A 14 19.97 -22.54 3.33
C LEU A 14 20.67 -22.40 1.97
N ILE A 15 20.44 -21.29 1.26
CA ILE A 15 21.20 -20.93 0.06
C ILE A 15 22.29 -19.97 0.51
N SER A 16 23.55 -20.42 0.50
CA SER A 16 24.71 -19.54 0.66
C SER A 16 25.00 -18.87 -0.67
N ASP A 17 24.80 -17.56 -0.71
CA ASP A 17 25.11 -16.69 -1.84
C ASP A 17 26.61 -16.33 -1.74
N ASP A 18 27.46 -16.98 -2.54
CA ASP A 18 28.88 -16.62 -2.66
C ASP A 18 29.24 -16.55 -4.15
N GLU A 19 29.03 -15.36 -4.71
CA GLU A 19 29.47 -14.96 -6.04
C GLU A 19 30.97 -14.62 -5.98
N THR A 20 31.83 -15.56 -6.34
CA THR A 20 33.21 -15.22 -6.75
C THR A 20 33.61 -15.96 -8.02
N ASP A 21 33.89 -15.18 -9.06
CA ASP A 21 34.49 -15.59 -10.32
C ASP A 21 35.84 -16.29 -10.11
N ALA A 22 35.93 -17.60 -10.42
CA ALA A 22 37.18 -18.22 -10.89
C ALA A 22 36.95 -19.61 -11.49
N GLU A 23 37.63 -19.85 -12.61
CA GLU A 23 37.64 -21.05 -13.43
C GLU A 23 38.05 -22.34 -12.70
N THR A 24 37.37 -23.44 -13.07
CA THR A 24 37.83 -24.84 -13.03
C THR A 24 38.39 -25.41 -11.71
N THR A 25 37.67 -26.37 -11.11
CA THR A 25 38.16 -27.75 -10.90
C THR A 25 37.12 -28.64 -10.19
N LEU A 26 37.16 -29.93 -10.53
CA LEU A 26 36.42 -31.04 -9.95
C LEU A 26 36.27 -30.97 -8.42
N GLY A 27 35.07 -31.28 -7.95
CA GLY A 27 34.86 -31.89 -6.64
C GLY A 27 33.75 -31.23 -5.83
N ASN A 28 32.58 -31.87 -5.77
CA ASN A 28 32.17 -32.47 -4.51
C ASN A 28 30.94 -33.37 -4.68
N SER A 29 31.10 -34.56 -4.11
CA SER A 29 30.16 -35.68 -4.05
C SER A 29 28.88 -35.28 -3.30
N VAL A 30 27.72 -35.52 -3.91
CA VAL A 30 26.43 -35.46 -3.20
C VAL A 30 26.05 -36.88 -2.81
N VAL A 31 25.95 -37.12 -1.52
CA VAL A 31 25.44 -38.38 -0.96
C VAL A 31 23.92 -38.26 -0.87
N VAL A 32 23.21 -39.02 -1.69
CA VAL A 32 21.76 -39.19 -1.57
C VAL A 32 21.50 -40.32 -0.58
N ILE A 33 20.83 -40.03 0.54
CA ILE A 33 20.32 -41.03 1.47
C ILE A 33 18.91 -41.40 0.99
N GLU A 34 18.74 -42.62 0.47
CA GLU A 34 17.44 -43.16 0.09
C GLU A 34 16.60 -43.45 1.35
N SER A 35 15.47 -42.77 1.49
CA SER A 35 14.37 -43.20 2.36
C SER A 35 13.46 -44.14 1.58
N SER A 36 13.47 -45.40 1.99
CA SER A 36 12.68 -46.49 1.42
C SER A 36 11.23 -46.40 1.90
N GLU A 37 10.31 -46.02 1.02
CA GLU A 37 8.88 -46.26 1.19
C GLU A 37 8.28 -46.78 -0.12
N ASN A 38 7.92 -48.07 -0.10
CA ASN A 38 7.20 -48.75 -1.17
C ASN A 38 5.78 -48.17 -1.32
N SER A 39 5.44 -47.74 -2.53
CA SER A 39 4.04 -47.72 -2.98
C SER A 39 3.98 -48.22 -4.42
N ASP A 40 3.40 -49.41 -4.58
CA ASP A 40 3.14 -50.09 -5.84
C ASP A 40 2.29 -49.23 -6.79
N VAL A 41 2.83 -48.86 -7.95
CA VAL A 41 2.04 -48.45 -9.11
C VAL A 41 2.68 -49.05 -10.37
N GLU A 42 1.89 -49.87 -11.09
CA GLU A 42 2.28 -50.58 -12.32
C GLU A 42 2.77 -49.62 -13.42
N GLU A 43 4.05 -49.74 -13.80
CA GLU A 43 4.64 -49.01 -14.92
C GLU A 43 4.50 -49.78 -16.25
N LYS A 44 3.96 -49.10 -17.27
CA LYS A 44 4.08 -49.52 -18.67
C LYS A 44 5.50 -49.24 -19.15
N LYS A 45 6.22 -50.32 -19.48
CA LYS A 45 7.56 -50.31 -20.08
C LYS A 45 7.58 -49.52 -21.39
N SER A 46 8.19 -48.34 -21.40
CA SER A 46 8.57 -47.62 -22.62
C SER A 46 9.93 -48.10 -23.12
N GLU A 47 10.06 -48.21 -24.44
CA GLU A 47 11.21 -48.76 -25.15
C GLU A 47 12.53 -48.07 -24.79
N GLU A 48 13.54 -48.88 -24.47
CA GLU A 48 14.91 -48.45 -24.16
C GLU A 48 15.60 -47.94 -25.42
N ILE A 49 16.02 -46.67 -25.40
CA ILE A 49 16.91 -46.11 -26.43
C ILE A 49 18.29 -46.00 -25.77
N VAL A 50 19.24 -46.80 -26.24
CA VAL A 50 20.59 -46.88 -25.68
C VAL A 50 21.53 -46.03 -26.54
N ASP A 51 22.20 -45.05 -25.93
CA ASP A 51 23.34 -44.36 -26.55
C ASP A 51 24.61 -45.19 -26.32
N GLU A 52 25.09 -45.84 -27.38
CA GLU A 52 26.20 -46.82 -27.31
C GLU A 52 27.57 -46.20 -26.96
N GLU A 53 27.70 -44.87 -26.97
CA GLU A 53 28.98 -44.20 -26.72
C GLU A 53 29.18 -43.72 -25.28
N SER A 54 28.10 -43.55 -24.50
CA SER A 54 28.19 -42.97 -23.14
C SER A 54 27.69 -43.88 -22.01
N GLY A 55 27.13 -45.06 -22.31
CA GLY A 55 26.73 -46.06 -21.31
C GLY A 55 25.67 -45.57 -20.31
N LEU A 56 25.07 -44.40 -20.56
CA LEU A 56 24.06 -43.76 -19.72
C LEU A 56 22.68 -44.17 -20.23
N VAL A 57 21.97 -44.94 -19.41
CA VAL A 57 20.57 -45.31 -19.67
C VAL A 57 19.67 -44.31 -18.95
N VAL A 58 18.82 -43.60 -19.69
CA VAL A 58 17.76 -42.79 -19.09
C VAL A 58 16.69 -43.74 -18.53
N THR A 59 16.80 -44.09 -17.26
CA THR A 59 15.90 -45.04 -16.58
C THR A 59 14.54 -44.43 -16.25
N PHE A 60 14.44 -43.10 -16.20
CA PHE A 60 13.21 -42.39 -15.90
C PHE A 60 13.26 -40.97 -16.50
N CYS A 61 12.24 -40.60 -17.27
CA CYS A 61 12.07 -39.23 -17.75
C CYS A 61 10.65 -38.76 -17.42
N LYS A 62 10.54 -37.85 -16.45
CA LYS A 62 9.28 -37.17 -16.15
C LYS A 62 9.29 -35.79 -16.81
N LYS A 63 8.23 -35.48 -17.54
CA LYS A 63 8.03 -34.13 -18.09
C LYS A 63 8.02 -33.14 -16.93
N GLY A 64 8.97 -32.21 -16.93
CA GLY A 64 9.04 -31.15 -15.93
C GLY A 64 7.77 -30.29 -15.94
N MET A 65 7.35 -29.82 -14.76
CA MET A 65 6.26 -28.86 -14.65
C MET A 65 6.74 -27.52 -15.24
N VAL A 66 6.00 -27.00 -16.23
CA VAL A 66 6.27 -25.67 -16.77
C VAL A 66 5.88 -24.64 -15.70
N MET A 67 6.86 -23.89 -15.20
CA MET A 67 6.62 -22.83 -14.23
C MET A 67 6.00 -21.60 -14.89
N PRO A 68 5.28 -20.74 -14.14
CA PRO A 68 4.83 -19.44 -14.64
C PRO A 68 6.00 -18.65 -15.25
N HIS A 69 5.82 -18.14 -16.46
CA HIS A 69 6.87 -17.43 -17.20
C HIS A 69 6.28 -16.28 -18.01
N ALA A 70 7.10 -15.27 -18.31
CA ALA A 70 6.64 -14.17 -19.14
C ALA A 70 6.35 -14.71 -20.53
N ARG A 71 5.34 -14.15 -21.22
CA ARG A 71 5.00 -14.58 -22.57
C ARG A 71 6.19 -14.63 -23.54
N TYR A 72 7.14 -13.70 -23.42
CA TYR A 72 8.32 -13.66 -24.28
C TYR A 72 9.35 -14.77 -24.03
N ASP A 73 9.22 -15.51 -22.93
CA ASP A 73 10.04 -16.68 -22.57
C ASP A 73 9.29 -18.00 -22.84
N CYS A 74 8.10 -17.96 -23.45
CA CYS A 74 7.31 -19.16 -23.70
C CYS A 74 7.96 -20.07 -24.74
N MET A 75 8.30 -21.30 -24.33
CA MET A 75 8.87 -22.31 -25.24
C MET A 75 7.82 -23.01 -26.12
N THR A 76 6.52 -22.83 -25.82
CA THR A 76 5.43 -23.44 -26.60
C THR A 76 5.02 -22.57 -27.79
N HIS A 77 5.02 -21.25 -27.61
CA HIS A 77 4.56 -20.30 -28.62
C HIS A 77 5.70 -19.32 -28.96
N PRO A 78 6.16 -19.27 -30.23
CA PRO A 78 7.18 -18.33 -30.66
C PRO A 78 6.85 -16.89 -30.29
N PHE A 79 7.87 -16.07 -30.03
CA PHE A 79 7.70 -14.67 -29.65
C PHE A 79 8.53 -13.76 -30.56
N GLU A 80 7.90 -12.73 -31.09
CA GLU A 80 8.54 -11.70 -31.90
C GLU A 80 8.71 -10.42 -31.08
N ARG A 81 9.93 -9.86 -31.04
CA ARG A 81 10.22 -8.68 -30.22
C ARG A 81 9.90 -7.41 -30.98
N THR A 82 9.20 -6.49 -30.32
CA THR A 82 8.89 -5.17 -30.87
C THR A 82 9.08 -4.10 -29.82
N GLU A 83 9.59 -2.94 -30.20
CA GLU A 83 9.95 -1.92 -29.21
C GLU A 83 8.72 -1.31 -28.54
N ASN A 84 7.69 -0.94 -29.31
CA ASN A 84 6.54 -0.17 -28.81
C ASN A 84 5.21 -0.45 -29.53
N GLU A 85 5.07 -1.61 -30.18
CA GLU A 85 3.84 -1.94 -30.92
C GLU A 85 2.70 -2.29 -29.95
N THR A 86 1.69 -1.42 -29.89
CA THR A 86 0.53 -1.56 -28.99
C THR A 86 -0.79 -1.69 -29.76
N CYS A 87 -0.81 -1.42 -31.07
CA CYS A 87 -2.02 -1.39 -31.87
C CYS A 87 -2.62 -2.78 -32.06
N ILE A 88 -1.80 -3.78 -32.34
CA ILE A 88 -2.22 -5.16 -32.63
C ILE A 88 -1.18 -6.18 -32.15
N PRO A 89 -1.61 -7.43 -31.87
CA PRO A 89 -0.66 -8.53 -31.67
C PRO A 89 0.27 -8.69 -32.87
N VAL A 90 1.56 -8.78 -32.60
CA VAL A 90 2.58 -9.02 -33.61
C VAL A 90 2.73 -10.52 -33.78
N GLU A 91 2.55 -11.01 -35.00
CA GLU A 91 2.65 -12.44 -35.33
C GLU A 91 1.83 -13.31 -34.36
N GLN A 92 2.49 -14.22 -33.65
CA GLN A 92 1.89 -15.17 -32.71
C GLN A 92 1.95 -14.70 -31.25
N ASN A 93 2.31 -13.45 -30.98
CA ASN A 93 2.47 -12.94 -29.61
C ASN A 93 1.19 -13.06 -28.76
N SER A 94 0.02 -13.06 -29.40
CA SER A 94 -1.28 -13.27 -28.74
C SER A 94 -1.48 -14.69 -28.19
N GLU A 95 -0.80 -15.70 -28.74
CA GLU A 95 -0.93 -17.10 -28.30
C GLU A 95 -0.34 -17.28 -26.91
N ILE A 96 -0.99 -18.06 -26.05
CA ILE A 96 -0.53 -18.28 -24.66
C ILE A 96 -0.61 -19.75 -24.31
N CYS A 97 0.37 -20.23 -23.53
CA CYS A 97 0.20 -21.47 -22.80
C CYS A 97 -0.47 -21.18 -21.45
N GLY A 98 -0.87 -22.23 -20.71
CA GLY A 98 -1.55 -22.09 -19.41
C GLY A 98 -0.72 -21.45 -18.30
N GLN A 99 0.58 -21.21 -18.52
CA GLN A 99 1.53 -20.66 -17.54
C GLN A 99 2.13 -19.33 -17.99
N CYS A 100 1.71 -18.80 -19.15
CA CYS A 100 2.14 -17.47 -19.58
C CYS A 100 1.55 -16.40 -18.64
N TYR A 101 2.38 -15.47 -18.18
CA TYR A 101 1.92 -14.23 -17.55
C TYR A 101 2.14 -13.00 -18.43
N CYS A 102 1.29 -12.01 -18.23
CA CYS A 102 1.39 -10.70 -18.84
C CYS A 102 2.47 -9.88 -18.16
N TYR A 103 3.53 -9.54 -18.91
CA TYR A 103 4.66 -8.78 -18.40
C TYR A 103 4.26 -7.42 -17.78
N VAL A 104 3.31 -6.72 -18.40
CA VAL A 104 2.86 -5.38 -17.95
C VAL A 104 2.01 -5.44 -16.68
N CYS A 105 1.11 -6.42 -16.58
CA CYS A 105 0.14 -6.49 -15.48
C CYS A 105 0.56 -7.40 -14.32
N ASP A 106 1.63 -8.19 -14.49
CA ASP A 106 2.14 -9.12 -13.48
C ASP A 106 1.09 -10.14 -12.99
N LYS A 107 0.32 -10.68 -13.95
CA LYS A 107 -0.74 -11.68 -13.73
C LYS A 107 -0.84 -12.62 -14.92
N LEU A 108 -1.55 -13.74 -14.79
CA LEU A 108 -1.75 -14.68 -15.89
C LEU A 108 -2.24 -13.97 -17.16
N ALA A 109 -1.69 -14.35 -18.31
CA ALA A 109 -2.02 -13.71 -19.58
C ALA A 109 -3.50 -13.89 -19.93
N SER A 110 -4.10 -15.03 -19.54
CA SER A 110 -5.54 -15.31 -19.63
C SER A 110 -6.41 -14.35 -18.81
N GLU A 111 -5.87 -13.74 -17.76
CA GLU A 111 -6.57 -12.78 -16.89
C GLU A 111 -6.29 -11.31 -17.28
N CYS A 112 -5.50 -11.10 -18.33
CA CYS A 112 -5.16 -9.77 -18.83
C CYS A 112 -6.27 -9.24 -19.74
N ARG A 113 -7.06 -8.29 -19.22
CA ARG A 113 -8.11 -7.57 -19.99
C ARG A 113 -7.59 -6.79 -21.20
N TYR A 114 -6.28 -6.51 -21.23
CA TYR A 114 -5.62 -5.76 -22.29
C TYR A 114 -4.74 -6.66 -23.17
N TRP A 115 -4.86 -7.99 -23.08
CA TRP A 115 -3.93 -8.91 -23.75
C TRP A 115 -3.80 -8.64 -25.24
N THR A 116 -4.94 -8.65 -25.95
CA THR A 116 -5.04 -8.40 -27.40
C THR A 116 -5.86 -7.16 -27.73
N THR A 117 -6.07 -6.26 -26.75
CA THR A 117 -6.90 -5.07 -26.93
C THR A 117 -6.24 -4.10 -27.88
N SER A 118 -6.93 -3.73 -28.96
CA SER A 118 -6.38 -2.80 -29.94
C SER A 118 -5.93 -1.49 -29.31
N SER A 119 -4.83 -0.94 -29.81
CA SER A 119 -4.17 0.29 -29.32
C SER A 119 -3.62 0.22 -27.89
N SER A 120 -3.68 -0.93 -27.23
CA SER A 120 -3.17 -1.14 -25.88
C SER A 120 -2.82 -2.61 -25.61
N CYS A 121 -2.43 -3.37 -26.64
CA CYS A 121 -2.25 -4.81 -26.49
C CYS A 121 -0.98 -5.12 -25.67
N HIS A 122 -1.10 -5.94 -24.64
CA HIS A 122 0.02 -6.31 -23.78
C HIS A 122 0.78 -7.55 -24.27
N CYS A 123 0.23 -8.29 -25.22
CA CYS A 123 0.83 -9.54 -25.71
C CYS A 123 2.22 -9.35 -26.35
N ASN A 124 2.53 -8.16 -26.86
CA ASN A 124 3.84 -7.81 -27.43
C ASN A 124 4.90 -7.41 -26.39
N ALA A 125 4.53 -7.36 -25.10
CA ALA A 125 5.38 -6.77 -24.09
C ALA A 125 6.54 -7.69 -23.66
N HIS A 126 7.74 -7.12 -23.54
CA HIS A 126 8.93 -7.84 -23.10
C HIS A 126 9.94 -6.98 -22.34
N ASN A 127 10.83 -7.62 -21.57
CA ASN A 127 11.77 -6.95 -20.66
C ASN A 127 12.94 -6.22 -21.34
N LYS A 128 13.19 -6.48 -22.64
CA LYS A 128 14.29 -5.85 -23.39
C LYS A 128 13.94 -4.45 -23.90
N SER A 129 12.67 -4.13 -24.10
CA SER A 129 12.22 -2.80 -24.54
C SER A 129 12.18 -1.83 -23.37
N LYS A 130 12.63 -0.59 -23.60
CA LYS A 130 12.52 0.47 -22.60
C LYS A 130 11.05 0.87 -22.41
N PHE A 131 10.32 1.01 -23.51
CA PHE A 131 8.91 1.36 -23.51
C PHE A 131 8.06 0.39 -22.65
N TRP A 132 8.25 -0.92 -22.83
CA TRP A 132 7.50 -1.92 -22.06
C TRP A 132 7.88 -1.94 -20.58
N LYS A 133 9.15 -1.68 -20.24
CA LYS A 133 9.59 -1.49 -18.85
C LYS A 133 8.92 -0.29 -18.22
N ASP A 134 8.88 0.84 -18.92
CA ASP A 134 8.23 2.06 -18.44
C ASP A 134 6.72 1.84 -18.25
N GLN A 135 6.05 1.17 -19.20
CA GLN A 135 4.62 0.85 -19.10
C GLN A 135 4.30 -0.11 -17.93
N ARG A 136 5.16 -1.12 -17.70
CA ARG A 136 5.06 -2.01 -16.53
C ARG A 136 5.24 -1.22 -15.23
N ASN A 137 6.25 -0.36 -15.17
CA ASN A 137 6.51 0.47 -13.99
C ASN A 137 5.32 1.38 -13.69
N ILE A 138 4.75 2.05 -14.69
CA ILE A 138 3.53 2.87 -14.52
C ILE A 138 2.37 2.01 -13.98
N THR A 139 2.20 0.80 -14.51
CA THR A 139 1.12 -0.10 -14.09
C THR A 139 1.30 -0.59 -12.66
N LEU A 140 2.53 -0.93 -12.27
CA LEU A 140 2.85 -1.41 -10.92
C LEU A 140 2.81 -0.29 -9.88
N THR A 141 3.37 0.86 -10.22
CA THR A 141 3.41 2.03 -9.34
C THR A 141 2.02 2.66 -9.20
N GLY A 142 1.18 2.62 -10.24
CA GLY A 142 -0.20 3.08 -10.19
C GLY A 142 -0.31 4.51 -9.66
N VAL A 143 -1.22 4.74 -8.69
CA VAL A 143 -1.40 6.05 -8.04
C VAL A 143 -0.18 6.47 -7.19
N LEU A 144 0.67 5.52 -6.81
CA LEU A 144 1.83 5.82 -5.97
C LEU A 144 2.91 6.62 -6.69
N VAL A 145 2.76 6.79 -8.02
CA VAL A 145 3.69 7.60 -8.82
C VAL A 145 3.73 9.05 -8.34
N ILE A 146 2.63 9.52 -7.71
CA ILE A 146 2.53 10.85 -7.11
C ILE A 146 3.57 11.06 -6.00
N PHE A 147 4.06 9.98 -5.38
CA PHE A 147 5.06 10.03 -4.31
C PHE A 147 6.50 9.85 -4.83
N ASN A 148 6.70 9.69 -6.14
CA ASN A 148 8.00 9.44 -6.77
C ASN A 148 8.74 8.22 -6.15
N LEU A 149 8.00 7.16 -5.84
CA LEU A 149 8.59 5.89 -5.36
C LEU A 149 9.12 5.08 -6.54
N GLU A 150 10.29 4.49 -6.36
CA GLU A 150 10.82 3.51 -7.30
C GLU A 150 10.05 2.18 -7.18
N PRO A 151 9.83 1.42 -8.27
CA PRO A 151 9.08 0.17 -8.21
C PRO A 151 9.62 -0.85 -7.21
N THR A 152 10.93 -0.84 -6.95
CA THR A 152 11.58 -1.72 -5.96
C THR A 152 11.27 -1.35 -4.52
N GLU A 153 10.79 -0.13 -4.26
CA GLU A 153 10.38 0.33 -2.93
C GLU A 153 8.93 -0.04 -2.61
N ILE A 154 8.16 -0.54 -3.59
CA ILE A 154 6.73 -0.82 -3.46
C ILE A 154 6.54 -2.29 -3.09
N ASP A 155 6.46 -2.55 -1.78
CA ASP A 155 6.08 -3.85 -1.25
C ASP A 155 4.55 -4.11 -1.34
N THR A 156 4.12 -5.25 -0.81
CA THR A 156 2.70 -5.64 -0.76
C THR A 156 1.82 -4.64 -0.02
N ASP A 157 2.32 -4.03 1.06
CA ASP A 157 1.55 -3.14 1.91
C ASP A 157 1.41 -1.76 1.26
N LEU A 158 2.49 -1.23 0.67
CA LEU A 158 2.46 -0.02 -0.13
C LEU A 158 1.56 -0.18 -1.34
N ARG A 159 1.63 -1.32 -2.04
CA ARG A 159 0.72 -1.62 -3.15
C ARG A 159 -0.74 -1.62 -2.71
N HIS A 160 -1.05 -2.26 -1.59
CA HIS A 160 -2.40 -2.21 -1.01
C HIS A 160 -2.82 -0.79 -0.64
N GLY A 161 -1.92 0.00 -0.03
CA GLY A 161 -2.15 1.41 0.26
C GLY A 161 -2.43 2.23 -1.02
N GLY A 162 -1.71 1.94 -2.10
CA GLY A 162 -1.95 2.51 -3.43
C GLY A 162 -3.34 2.17 -3.96
N GLU A 163 -3.78 0.91 -3.86
CA GLU A 163 -5.14 0.52 -4.26
C GLU A 163 -6.23 1.27 -3.48
N LEU A 164 -6.05 1.40 -2.15
CA LEU A 164 -6.95 2.16 -1.30
C LEU A 164 -6.98 3.65 -1.68
N LEU A 165 -5.82 4.26 -1.94
CA LEU A 165 -5.71 5.65 -2.38
C LEU A 165 -6.38 5.84 -3.74
N PHE A 166 -6.15 4.94 -4.69
CA PHE A 166 -6.78 4.99 -6.01
C PHE A 166 -8.31 4.89 -5.91
N LYS A 167 -8.81 3.96 -5.07
CA LYS A 167 -10.25 3.84 -4.77
C LYS A 167 -10.80 5.14 -4.18
N PHE A 168 -10.10 5.74 -3.22
CA PHE A 168 -10.47 7.02 -2.63
C PHE A 168 -10.52 8.14 -3.67
N LEU A 169 -9.49 8.28 -4.53
CA LEU A 169 -9.46 9.28 -5.59
C LEU A 169 -10.62 9.12 -6.58
N ARG A 170 -10.98 7.88 -6.94
CA ARG A 170 -12.15 7.63 -7.79
C ARG A 170 -13.44 8.06 -7.11
N GLU A 171 -13.65 7.69 -5.86
CA GLU A 171 -14.84 8.09 -5.10
C GLU A 171 -14.91 9.62 -4.99
N LEU A 172 -13.80 10.27 -4.65
CA LEU A 172 -13.72 11.73 -4.57
C LEU A 172 -14.02 12.39 -5.92
N SER A 173 -13.52 11.82 -7.03
CA SER A 173 -13.80 12.31 -8.37
C SER A 173 -15.29 12.22 -8.72
N ILE A 174 -15.96 11.12 -8.36
CA ILE A 174 -17.42 10.98 -8.54
C ILE A 174 -18.14 12.09 -7.76
N GLN A 175 -17.82 12.26 -6.48
CA GLN A 175 -18.44 13.32 -5.66
C GLN A 175 -18.17 14.72 -6.22
N TYR A 176 -16.97 14.97 -6.73
CA TYR A 176 -16.61 16.24 -7.36
C TYR A 176 -17.37 16.49 -8.66
N ASN A 177 -17.55 15.47 -9.51
CA ASN A 177 -18.34 15.58 -10.74
C ASN A 177 -19.83 15.79 -10.46
N ASN A 178 -20.37 15.12 -9.45
CA ASN A 178 -21.75 15.35 -8.98
C ASN A 178 -21.90 16.81 -8.53
N TYR A 179 -20.95 17.31 -7.72
CA TYR A 179 -20.90 18.70 -7.30
C TYR A 179 -20.87 19.68 -8.49
N LEU A 180 -20.01 19.45 -9.49
CA LEU A 180 -19.94 20.28 -10.71
C LEU A 180 -21.23 20.25 -11.53
N SER A 181 -21.95 19.13 -11.49
CA SER A 181 -23.25 18.95 -12.15
C SER A 181 -24.41 19.60 -11.38
N GLY A 182 -24.13 20.20 -10.21
CA GLY A 182 -25.14 20.82 -9.34
C GLY A 182 -25.87 19.83 -8.43
N GLU A 183 -25.47 18.56 -8.41
CA GLU A 183 -26.00 17.55 -7.49
C GLU A 183 -25.40 17.75 -6.10
N ILE A 184 -26.21 18.25 -5.17
CA ILE A 184 -25.79 18.43 -3.78
C ILE A 184 -25.98 17.12 -3.03
N VAL A 185 -24.88 16.39 -2.82
CA VAL A 185 -24.88 15.22 -1.93
C VAL A 185 -24.82 15.69 -0.48
N LEU A 186 -25.95 15.58 0.22
CA LEU A 186 -26.01 15.82 1.66
C LEU A 186 -25.25 14.71 2.39
N SER A 187 -23.96 14.94 2.66
CA SER A 187 -23.18 14.08 3.57
C SER A 187 -23.65 14.33 5.00
N PHE A 188 -24.59 13.51 5.45
CA PHE A 188 -25.06 13.42 6.82
C PHE A 188 -23.92 13.02 7.77
N GLN A 189 -23.24 13.98 8.39
CA GLN A 189 -22.37 13.69 9.53
C GLN A 189 -23.21 13.37 10.76
N ASP A 190 -22.81 12.35 11.52
CA ASP A 190 -23.33 12.09 12.86
C ASP A 190 -23.02 13.31 13.75
N CYS A 191 -24.05 13.85 14.38
CA CYS A 191 -23.94 15.05 15.19
C CYS A 191 -23.14 14.73 16.46
N VAL A 192 -22.11 15.55 16.76
CA VAL A 192 -21.27 15.44 17.98
C VAL A 192 -22.02 15.94 19.23
N CYS A 193 -23.31 16.22 19.08
CA CYS A 193 -24.16 16.71 20.15
C CYS A 193 -24.42 15.57 21.15
N PRO A 194 -24.53 15.87 22.45
CA PRO A 194 -24.72 14.86 23.49
C PRO A 194 -25.92 13.92 23.25
N SER A 195 -26.89 14.37 22.46
CA SER A 195 -28.13 13.66 22.17
C SER A 195 -27.99 12.49 21.19
N LYS A 196 -26.85 12.29 20.51
CA LYS A 196 -26.61 11.21 19.51
C LYS A 196 -27.79 10.97 18.55
N GLN A 197 -28.48 12.03 18.14
CA GLN A 197 -29.65 11.91 17.27
C GLN A 197 -29.23 11.67 15.82
N LYS A 198 -30.13 11.01 15.07
CA LYS A 198 -29.93 10.77 13.64
C LYS A 198 -29.73 12.10 12.88
N PRO A 199 -28.97 12.10 11.78
CA PRO A 199 -28.76 13.29 10.97
C PRO A 199 -30.09 13.97 10.59
N GLY A 200 -30.17 15.30 10.76
CA GLY A 200 -31.39 16.09 10.49
C GLY A 200 -32.37 16.21 11.66
N GLN A 201 -32.19 15.48 12.76
CA GLN A 201 -33.08 15.54 13.92
C GLN A 201 -32.57 16.43 15.06
N CYS A 202 -31.28 16.80 15.03
CA CYS A 202 -30.72 17.72 16.02
C CYS A 202 -31.02 19.18 15.65
N SER A 203 -31.80 19.87 16.47
CA SER A 203 -32.16 21.28 16.30
C SER A 203 -30.93 22.21 16.23
N VAL A 204 -29.87 21.89 16.98
CA VAL A 204 -28.61 22.67 17.01
C VAL A 204 -27.84 22.52 15.70
N CYS A 205 -27.65 21.30 15.19
CA CYS A 205 -26.99 21.07 13.89
C CYS A 205 -27.85 21.54 12.71
N SER A 206 -29.18 21.44 12.84
CA SER A 206 -30.14 21.92 11.83
C SER A 206 -30.06 23.42 11.61
N GLN A 207 -29.81 24.21 12.67
CA GLN A 207 -29.68 25.67 12.58
C GLN A 207 -28.27 26.15 12.24
N LEU A 208 -27.21 25.47 12.73
CA LEU A 208 -25.84 25.99 12.62
C LEU A 208 -25.03 25.46 11.42
N GLN A 209 -25.33 24.26 10.91
CA GLN A 209 -24.47 23.61 9.91
C GLN A 209 -25.14 23.50 8.53
N ASN A 210 -26.46 23.24 8.46
CA ASN A 210 -27.16 23.12 7.19
C ASN A 210 -27.55 24.48 6.58
N GLU A 211 -28.13 25.42 7.34
CA GLU A 211 -28.51 26.71 6.74
C GLU A 211 -27.30 27.57 6.35
N VAL A 212 -26.23 27.58 7.14
CA VAL A 212 -25.05 28.43 6.88
C VAL A 212 -24.22 27.93 5.70
N ILE A 213 -23.99 26.61 5.62
CA ILE A 213 -23.24 26.00 4.50
C ILE A 213 -24.08 26.02 3.22
N TYR A 214 -25.37 25.64 3.28
CA TYR A 214 -26.23 25.58 2.10
C TYR A 214 -26.54 26.97 1.50
N ARG A 215 -26.88 27.99 2.32
CA ARG A 215 -27.12 29.36 1.83
C ARG A 215 -25.85 30.03 1.31
N SER A 216 -24.68 29.71 1.89
CA SER A 216 -23.39 30.21 1.41
C SER A 216 -23.03 29.61 0.05
N TRP A 217 -23.27 28.33 -0.18
CA TRP A 217 -22.79 27.64 -1.38
C TRP A 217 -23.70 27.83 -2.59
N GLN A 218 -25.02 27.99 -2.38
CA GLN A 218 -25.98 28.22 -3.47
C GLN A 218 -25.83 29.58 -4.18
N ASN A 219 -25.18 30.55 -3.53
CA ASN A 219 -25.02 31.92 -4.06
C ASN A 219 -23.60 32.23 -4.54
N LEU A 220 -22.68 31.25 -4.51
CA LEU A 220 -21.28 31.41 -4.86
C LEU A 220 -20.98 30.70 -6.18
N GLY A 221 -20.14 31.32 -7.03
CA GLY A 221 -19.59 30.65 -8.20
C GLY A 221 -18.68 29.47 -7.80
N PRO A 222 -18.43 28.49 -8.70
CA PRO A 222 -17.68 27.27 -8.40
C PRO A 222 -16.29 27.47 -7.77
N SER A 223 -15.63 28.60 -8.03
CA SER A 223 -14.32 28.92 -7.46
C SER A 223 -14.41 29.34 -5.97
N GLU A 224 -15.44 30.11 -5.60
CA GLU A 224 -15.61 30.61 -4.24
C GLU A 224 -16.12 29.53 -3.27
N SER A 225 -17.00 28.65 -3.76
CA SER A 225 -17.41 27.46 -3.02
C SER A 225 -16.24 26.51 -2.75
N LEU A 226 -15.31 26.34 -3.70
CA LEU A 226 -14.11 25.51 -3.50
C LEU A 226 -13.18 26.08 -2.43
N LYS A 227 -13.01 27.41 -2.38
CA LYS A 227 -12.23 28.09 -1.31
C LYS A 227 -12.80 27.82 0.09
N LEU A 228 -14.09 27.52 0.20
CA LEU A 228 -14.72 27.12 1.46
C LEU A 228 -14.63 25.60 1.68
N ALA A 229 -14.93 24.80 0.66
CA ALA A 229 -14.98 23.33 0.73
C ALA A 229 -13.63 22.69 1.07
N VAL A 230 -12.55 23.16 0.42
CA VAL A 230 -11.22 22.56 0.54
C VAL A 230 -10.69 22.65 1.99
N PRO A 231 -10.77 23.80 2.70
CA PRO A 231 -10.43 23.85 4.13
C PRO A 231 -11.22 22.89 5.02
N PHE A 232 -12.52 22.66 4.76
CA PHE A 232 -13.30 21.68 5.53
C PHE A 232 -12.80 20.25 5.29
N LEU A 233 -12.51 19.90 4.04
CA LEU A 233 -11.92 18.60 3.71
C LEU A 233 -10.55 18.43 4.36
N MET A 234 -9.67 19.44 4.26
CA MET A 234 -8.36 19.44 4.89
C MET A 234 -8.45 19.33 6.41
N SER A 235 -9.42 20.00 7.05
CA SER A 235 -9.69 19.84 8.48
C SER A 235 -10.07 18.40 8.84
N ARG A 236 -10.89 17.74 8.03
CA ARG A 236 -11.28 16.34 8.25
C ARG A 236 -10.09 15.39 8.08
N ILE A 237 -9.29 15.57 7.02
CA ILE A 237 -8.09 14.78 6.76
C ILE A 237 -7.10 14.93 7.92
N THR A 238 -6.73 16.17 8.25
CA THR A 238 -5.75 16.46 9.31
C THR A 238 -6.19 15.94 10.67
N LYS A 239 -7.48 16.04 11.02
CA LYS A 239 -8.01 15.45 12.27
C LYS A 239 -7.81 13.94 12.33
N ASN A 240 -8.07 13.22 11.23
CA ASN A 240 -7.86 11.77 11.18
C ASN A 240 -6.37 11.42 11.29
N LEU A 241 -5.51 12.13 10.55
CA LEU A 241 -4.06 11.93 10.60
C LEU A 241 -3.48 12.23 11.99
N GLN A 242 -3.90 13.32 12.63
CA GLN A 242 -3.51 13.66 14.01
C GLN A 242 -3.89 12.55 14.99
N ARG A 243 -5.10 12.00 14.90
CA ARG A 243 -5.53 10.87 15.75
C ARG A 243 -4.66 9.65 15.49
N MET A 244 -4.44 9.29 14.22
CA MET A 244 -3.61 8.16 13.84
C MET A 244 -2.19 8.26 14.41
N LEU A 245 -1.56 9.44 14.31
CA LEU A 245 -0.22 9.72 14.84
C LEU A 245 -0.13 9.55 16.36
N VAL A 246 -1.20 9.83 17.09
CA VAL A 246 -1.23 9.70 18.56
C VAL A 246 -1.54 8.27 18.99
N LEU A 247 -2.54 7.65 18.36
CA LEU A 247 -3.07 6.35 18.76
C LEU A 247 -2.15 5.20 18.36
N SER A 248 -1.51 5.29 17.19
CA SER A 248 -0.65 4.22 16.65
C SER A 248 0.76 4.27 17.22
N ASP A 249 1.47 3.15 17.20
CA ASP A 249 2.86 3.04 17.64
C ASP A 249 3.81 3.04 16.44
N PHE A 250 4.01 4.23 15.85
CA PHE A 250 4.96 4.38 14.74
C PHE A 250 6.41 4.37 15.22
N PRO A 251 7.32 3.67 14.52
CA PRO A 251 8.75 3.91 14.67
C PRO A 251 9.07 5.39 14.44
N LYS A 252 9.93 5.99 15.27
CA LYS A 252 10.25 7.43 15.23
C LYS A 252 10.66 7.92 13.84
N GLN A 253 11.47 7.14 13.13
CA GLN A 253 11.91 7.48 11.77
C GLN A 253 10.73 7.57 10.79
N LEU A 254 9.75 6.66 10.90
CA LEU A 254 8.55 6.67 10.06
C LEU A 254 7.65 7.86 10.40
N TYR A 255 7.50 8.15 11.69
CA TYR A 255 6.77 9.32 12.18
C TYR A 255 7.32 10.64 11.60
N GLU A 256 8.64 10.83 11.67
CA GLU A 256 9.32 12.02 11.15
C GLU A 256 9.22 12.13 9.63
N LYS A 257 9.41 11.01 8.90
CA LYS A 257 9.22 10.96 7.45
C LYS A 257 7.79 11.33 7.05
N PHE A 258 6.78 10.87 7.77
CA PHE A 258 5.38 11.18 7.48
C PHE A 258 5.06 12.66 7.65
N ILE A 259 5.55 13.28 8.74
CA ILE A 259 5.37 14.73 8.97
C ILE A 259 6.09 15.52 7.88
N SER A 260 7.34 15.17 7.57
CA SER A 260 8.11 15.83 6.52
C SER A 260 7.41 15.73 5.17
N PHE A 261 6.91 14.54 4.80
CA PHE A 261 6.14 14.35 3.59
C PHE A 261 4.92 15.28 3.54
N PHE A 262 4.11 15.31 4.60
CA PHE A 262 2.93 16.17 4.63
C PHE A 262 3.26 17.66 4.47
N GLN A 263 4.38 18.12 5.03
CA GLN A 263 4.85 19.50 4.89
C GLN A 263 5.31 19.84 3.47
N THR A 264 5.69 18.84 2.66
CA THR A 264 6.06 19.04 1.24
C THR A 264 4.86 19.15 0.30
N ILE A 265 3.66 18.81 0.76
CA ILE A 265 2.45 18.88 -0.07
C ILE A 265 2.19 20.35 -0.45
N PRO A 266 2.10 20.68 -1.75
CA PRO A 266 1.77 22.03 -2.17
C PRO A 266 0.32 22.35 -1.79
N LEU A 267 0.13 23.35 -0.93
CA LEU A 267 -1.19 23.78 -0.46
C LEU A 267 -1.56 25.13 -1.10
N PRO A 268 -2.84 25.33 -1.48
CA PRO A 268 -3.35 26.65 -1.84
C PRO A 268 -3.15 27.66 -0.69
N PRO A 269 -3.05 28.98 -0.98
CA PRO A 269 -2.79 29.98 0.05
C PRO A 269 -3.75 29.98 1.24
N TYR A 270 -5.04 29.74 0.97
CA TYR A 270 -6.09 29.66 1.98
C TYR A 270 -6.06 28.36 2.82
N CYS A 271 -5.12 27.46 2.54
CA CYS A 271 -4.89 26.21 3.28
C CYS A 271 -3.52 26.17 3.98
N PHE A 272 -2.70 27.22 3.94
CA PHE A 272 -1.39 27.23 4.60
C PHE A 272 -1.45 27.03 6.12
N THR A 273 -2.59 27.30 6.75
CA THR A 273 -2.81 26.99 8.17
C THR A 273 -2.65 25.50 8.47
N PHE A 274 -2.81 24.62 7.47
CA PHE A 274 -2.68 23.18 7.64
C PHE A 274 -1.25 22.66 7.60
N THR A 275 -0.29 23.40 7.04
CA THR A 275 1.10 22.94 6.80
C THR A 275 1.74 22.32 8.05
N ASN A 276 1.47 22.88 9.22
CA ASN A 276 2.04 22.44 10.50
C ASN A 276 1.05 21.69 11.39
N CYS A 277 -0.15 21.36 10.90
CA CYS A 277 -1.17 20.69 11.73
C CYS A 277 -0.75 19.29 12.18
N LEU A 278 0.22 18.66 11.52
CA LEU A 278 0.73 17.35 11.92
C LEU A 278 1.98 17.43 12.80
N ASN A 279 2.40 18.63 13.25
CA ASN A 279 3.50 18.81 14.20
C ASN A 279 3.04 18.41 15.62
N VAL A 280 2.60 17.17 15.76
CA VAL A 280 2.17 16.58 17.01
C VAL A 280 3.44 16.16 17.77
N PRO A 281 3.56 16.48 19.07
CA PRO A 281 4.66 15.98 19.88
C PRO A 281 4.61 14.45 20.00
N SER A 282 5.74 13.78 19.86
CA SER A 282 5.84 12.34 20.12
C SER A 282 5.66 12.02 21.62
N TRP A 283 5.36 10.76 21.96
CA TRP A 283 5.14 10.36 23.36
C TRP A 283 6.38 10.48 24.25
N ASP A 284 7.59 10.43 23.68
CA ASP A 284 8.87 10.67 24.37
C ASP A 284 9.21 12.16 24.52
N HIS A 285 8.35 13.08 24.05
CA HIS A 285 8.59 14.51 24.17
C HIS A 285 8.64 14.94 25.65
N ARG A 286 9.74 15.60 26.05
CA ARG A 286 10.04 15.92 27.45
C ARG A 286 8.93 16.72 28.14
N THR A 287 8.48 17.82 27.52
CA THR A 287 7.45 18.70 28.11
C THR A 287 6.12 17.96 28.25
N LEU A 288 5.76 17.18 27.23
CA LEU A 288 4.55 16.37 27.23
C LEU A 288 4.59 15.36 28.37
N THR A 289 5.71 14.65 28.52
CA THR A 289 5.89 13.66 29.60
C THR A 289 5.71 14.30 30.98
N THR A 290 6.21 15.52 31.20
CA THR A 290 6.02 16.22 32.48
C THR A 290 4.58 16.67 32.70
N VAL A 291 3.86 17.07 31.65
CA VAL A 291 2.43 17.43 31.72
C VAL A 291 1.60 16.20 32.04
N LEU A 292 1.78 15.11 31.31
CA LEU A 292 1.03 13.85 31.50
C LEU A 292 1.26 13.22 32.87
N LYS A 293 2.43 13.44 33.49
CA LYS A 293 2.74 13.01 34.87
C LYS A 293 2.22 13.97 35.95
N GLY A 294 1.54 15.05 35.58
CA GLY A 294 1.06 16.09 36.51
C GLY A 294 2.17 16.95 37.14
N GLN A 295 3.41 16.84 36.66
CA GLN A 295 4.57 17.59 37.18
C GLN A 295 4.66 19.01 36.61
N ASN A 296 4.00 19.23 35.46
CA ASN A 296 3.99 20.52 34.76
C ASN A 296 2.57 20.85 34.30
N ILE A 297 1.77 21.42 35.20
CA ILE A 297 0.38 21.78 34.93
C ILE A 297 0.21 22.94 33.93
N THR A 298 1.26 23.72 33.66
CA THR A 298 1.18 24.86 32.74
C THR A 298 1.64 24.52 31.33
N GLY A 299 2.31 23.37 31.14
CA GLY A 299 2.96 23.02 29.87
C GLY A 299 4.11 23.96 29.49
N GLU A 300 4.60 24.79 30.41
CA GLU A 300 5.69 25.75 30.14
C GLU A 300 7.05 25.08 30.31
N GLN A 301 7.98 25.35 29.38
CA GLN A 301 9.38 24.99 29.51
C GLN A 301 10.30 26.16 29.13
N LYS A 302 11.42 26.32 29.84
CA LYS A 302 12.51 27.20 29.41
C LYS A 302 13.49 26.45 28.54
N LYS A 303 13.72 26.93 27.32
CA LYS A 303 14.74 26.45 26.40
C LYS A 303 15.60 27.63 25.96
N ASN A 304 16.91 27.57 26.24
CA ASN A 304 17.86 28.64 25.93
C ASN A 304 17.42 30.04 26.42
N GLY A 305 16.82 30.10 27.62
CA GLY A 305 16.31 31.35 28.20
C GLY A 305 14.95 31.82 27.66
N LYS A 306 14.42 31.22 26.59
CA LYS A 306 13.10 31.52 26.03
C LYS A 306 12.03 30.60 26.64
N LYS A 307 10.86 31.16 26.94
CA LYS A 307 9.68 30.39 27.36
C LYS A 307 9.03 29.76 26.12
N GLU A 308 8.83 28.45 26.17
CA GLU A 308 8.09 27.65 25.19
C GLU A 308 6.91 26.99 25.89
N PHE A 309 5.79 26.84 25.19
CA PHE A 309 4.58 26.22 25.71
C PHE A 309 4.23 25.00 24.85
N LEU A 310 3.77 23.94 25.51
CA LEU A 310 3.19 22.80 24.85
C LEU A 310 1.80 23.17 24.32
N TRP A 311 1.69 23.43 23.02
CA TRP A 311 0.42 23.67 22.35
C TRP A 311 -0.04 22.43 21.62
N GLU A 312 -1.18 21.87 22.02
CA GLU A 312 -1.83 20.76 21.33
C GLU A 312 -3.25 21.14 20.92
N VAL A 313 -3.66 20.72 19.72
CA VAL A 313 -5.04 20.92 19.27
C VAL A 313 -5.98 19.93 19.97
N LEU A 314 -7.24 20.32 20.15
CA LEU A 314 -8.24 19.50 20.86
C LEU A 314 -8.36 18.06 20.36
N THR A 315 -8.21 17.84 19.06
CA THR A 315 -8.25 16.50 18.45
C THR A 315 -7.13 15.59 18.97
N VAL A 316 -5.92 16.13 19.12
CA VAL A 316 -4.74 15.42 19.63
C VAL A 316 -4.92 15.11 21.11
N ILE A 317 -5.36 16.10 21.89
CA ILE A 317 -5.66 15.96 23.32
C ILE A 317 -6.66 14.81 23.55
N LYS A 318 -7.76 14.80 22.80
CA LYS A 318 -8.78 13.73 22.88
C LYS A 318 -8.18 12.35 22.55
N ALA A 319 -7.35 12.27 21.51
CA ALA A 319 -6.69 11.02 21.14
C ALA A 319 -5.69 10.53 22.21
N ARG A 320 -4.94 11.43 22.85
CA ARG A 320 -4.04 11.06 23.96
C ARG A 320 -4.83 10.52 25.14
N THR A 321 -5.90 11.21 25.47
CA THR A 321 -6.82 10.85 26.53
C THR A 321 -7.35 9.43 26.30
N GLU A 322 -7.86 9.15 25.10
CA GLU A 322 -8.32 7.82 24.66
C GLU A 322 -7.23 6.74 24.77
N LYS A 323 -6.01 7.02 24.30
CA LYS A 323 -4.90 6.05 24.43
C LYS A 323 -4.57 5.76 25.90
N MET A 324 -4.57 6.77 26.75
CA MET A 324 -4.34 6.59 28.18
C MET A 324 -5.45 5.80 28.89
N GLU A 325 -6.72 5.94 28.48
CA GLU A 325 -7.84 5.12 29.01
C GLU A 325 -7.56 3.66 28.71
N ASN A 326 -7.22 3.37 27.46
CA ASN A 326 -6.94 2.02 26.98
C ASN A 326 -5.72 1.39 27.66
N MET A 327 -4.72 2.19 28.04
CA MET A 327 -3.55 1.73 28.80
C MET A 327 -3.79 1.61 30.31
N GLY A 328 -4.97 1.99 30.82
CA GLY A 328 -5.27 2.00 32.26
C GLY A 328 -4.49 3.07 33.05
N GLN A 329 -3.99 4.12 32.38
CA GLN A 329 -3.14 5.17 32.98
C GLN A 329 -3.93 6.44 33.34
N TRP A 330 -5.26 6.37 33.36
CA TRP A 330 -6.12 7.54 33.44
C TRP A 330 -6.17 8.24 34.81
N CYS A 331 -5.62 7.64 35.86
CA CYS A 331 -5.63 8.22 37.20
C CYS A 331 -4.72 9.46 37.40
N VAL A 332 -4.09 10.01 36.36
CA VAL A 332 -3.04 11.04 36.51
C VAL A 332 -3.37 12.41 35.88
N MET A 333 -4.48 12.57 35.16
CA MET A 333 -4.81 13.85 34.52
C MET A 333 -5.89 14.62 35.30
N CYS A 334 -5.45 15.65 36.01
CA CYS A 334 -6.34 16.69 36.56
C CYS A 334 -6.92 17.51 35.38
N PRO A 335 -8.25 17.72 35.29
CA PRO A 335 -8.90 18.45 34.19
C PRO A 335 -8.51 19.94 34.00
N LEU A 336 -7.54 20.46 34.76
CA LEU A 336 -7.30 21.89 34.94
C LEU A 336 -6.09 22.45 34.17
N ALA A 337 -5.52 21.69 33.24
CA ALA A 337 -4.41 22.14 32.39
C ALA A 337 -4.86 22.26 30.93
N PHE A 338 -5.82 23.14 30.65
CA PHE A 338 -6.22 23.54 29.29
C PHE A 338 -6.44 25.04 29.20
#